data_AF-A0A369HB76-F1
#
_entry.id   AF-A0A369HB76-F1
#
_cell.length_a   1.000
_cell.length_b   1.000
_cell.length_c   1.000
_cell.angle_alpha   90.00
_cell.angle_beta   90.00
_cell.angle_gamma   90.00
#
_symmetry.space_group_name_H-M   'P 1'
#
loop_
_entity.id
_entity.type
_entity.pdbx_description
1 polymer ?
#
loop_
_entity_poly.entity_id
_entity_poly.type
_entity_poly.pdbx_seq_one_letter_code
_entity_poly.pdbx_strand_id
1 'polypeptide(L)'
;MIIPHGADKLRTQQELERLQAKYVGTGHPDTTSWEWKTNIQRDTFSSIVGHRPLLTFVALAENEPIVKVRANLIRKMIQPCGPPPPREE
;
A
#
# COMPACT_ATOMS: atom_id res chain seq x y z
N MET A 1 -4.14 -15.49 39.83
CA MET A 1 -4.89 -14.76 38.78
C MET A 1 -4.37 -15.27 37.45
N ILE A 2 -5.06 -16.25 36.85
CA ILE A 2 -4.66 -16.84 35.56
C ILE A 2 -5.51 -16.10 34.51
N ILE A 3 -4.91 -15.16 33.79
CA ILE A 3 -5.56 -14.59 32.60
C ILE A 3 -5.70 -15.76 31.61
N PRO A 4 -6.90 -16.11 31.13
CA PRO A 4 -7.05 -17.18 30.17
C PRO A 4 -6.33 -16.78 28.88
N HIS A 5 -5.39 -17.62 28.43
CA HIS A 5 -4.55 -17.39 27.25
C HIS A 5 -5.33 -17.07 25.95
N GLY A 6 -6.65 -17.34 25.91
CA GLY A 6 -7.53 -16.95 24.82
C GLY A 6 -7.92 -15.47 24.80
N ALA A 7 -8.02 -14.82 25.97
CA ALA A 7 -8.39 -13.40 26.06
C ALA A 7 -7.28 -12.48 25.50
N ASP A 8 -6.01 -12.81 25.73
CA ASP A 8 -4.89 -12.05 25.16
C ASP A 8 -4.75 -12.20 23.64
N LYS A 9 -5.07 -13.39 23.09
CA LYS A 9 -5.10 -13.61 21.64
C LYS A 9 -6.18 -12.77 20.97
N LEU A 10 -7.39 -12.76 21.53
CA LEU A 10 -8.50 -11.96 21.01
C LEU A 10 -8.19 -10.46 21.07
N ARG A 11 -7.61 -9.99 22.18
CA ARG A 11 -7.19 -8.60 22.31
C ARG A 11 -6.14 -8.21 21.28
N THR A 12 -5.17 -9.08 21.02
CA THR A 12 -4.14 -8.85 19.99
C THR A 12 -4.74 -8.80 18.59
N GLN A 13 -5.72 -9.66 18.29
CA GLN A 13 -6.40 -9.65 16.99
C GLN A 13 -7.21 -8.37 16.78
N GLN A 14 -7.97 -7.93 17.78
CA GLN A 14 -8.73 -6.68 17.72
C GLN A 14 -7.81 -5.47 17.51
N GLU A 15 -6.65 -5.47 18.15
CA GLU A 15 -5.66 -4.41 17.98
C GLU A 15 -5.05 -4.41 16.56
N LEU A 16 -4.80 -5.60 15.98
CA LEU A 16 -4.34 -5.72 14.60
C LEU A 16 -5.39 -5.18 13.61
N GLU A 17 -6.65 -5.57 13.77
CA GLU A 17 -7.76 -5.08 12.92
C GLU A 17 -7.91 -3.56 13.03
N ARG A 18 -7.77 -3.00 14.24
CA ARG A 18 -7.76 -1.56 14.48
C ARG A 18 -6.61 -0.87 13.74
N LEU A 19 -5.41 -1.45 13.75
CA LEU A 19 -4.25 -0.91 13.04
C LEU A 19 -4.44 -1.00 11.52
N GLN A 20 -4.97 -2.10 11.00
CA GLN A 20 -5.29 -2.27 9.58
C GLN A 20 -6.32 -1.26 9.08
N ALA A 21 -7.33 -0.93 9.90
CA ALA A 21 -8.31 0.09 9.57
C ALA A 21 -7.70 1.51 9.53
N LYS A 22 -6.70 1.78 10.35
CA LYS A 22 -6.05 3.10 10.44
C LYS A 22 -4.94 3.29 9.41
N TYR A 23 -4.13 2.26 9.21
CA TYR A 23 -2.92 2.29 8.39
C TYR A 23 -3.09 1.32 7.22
N VAL A 24 -3.55 1.87 6.10
CA VAL A 24 -3.68 1.12 4.84
C VAL A 24 -2.34 0.51 4.48
N GLY A 25 -2.33 -0.78 4.14
CA GLY A 25 -1.12 -1.53 3.80
C GLY A 25 -0.50 -2.32 4.96
N THR A 26 -1.07 -2.24 6.17
CA THR A 26 -0.68 -3.11 7.30
C THR A 26 -0.95 -4.58 6.94
N GLY A 27 0.11 -5.38 6.84
CA GLY A 27 0.01 -6.80 6.48
C GLY A 27 -0.45 -7.71 7.63
N HIS A 28 -0.74 -8.96 7.26
CA HIS A 28 -0.98 -10.10 8.15
C HIS A 28 -0.25 -11.34 7.59
N PRO A 29 -0.16 -12.46 8.33
CA PRO A 29 0.59 -13.64 7.88
C PRO A 29 0.15 -14.20 6.51
N ASP A 30 -1.12 -14.01 6.15
CA ASP A 30 -1.69 -14.49 4.87
C ASP A 30 -1.69 -13.42 3.76
N THR A 31 -1.00 -12.29 3.97
CA THR A 31 -0.84 -11.27 2.93
C THR A 31 -0.08 -11.85 1.74
N THR A 32 -0.71 -11.83 0.58
CA THR A 32 -0.16 -12.40 -0.65
C THR A 32 0.98 -11.52 -1.19
N SER A 33 1.88 -12.13 -1.99
CA SER A 33 2.94 -11.39 -2.68
C SER A 33 2.39 -10.25 -3.55
N TRP A 34 1.21 -10.45 -4.15
CA TRP A 34 0.56 -9.44 -4.99
C TRP A 34 0.05 -8.25 -4.17
N GLU A 35 -0.60 -8.49 -3.02
CA GLU A 35 -1.08 -7.42 -2.12
C GLU A 35 0.09 -6.60 -1.58
N TRP A 36 1.15 -7.26 -1.12
CA TRP A 36 2.36 -6.60 -0.65
C TRP A 36 2.98 -5.71 -1.72
N LYS A 37 3.24 -6.25 -2.92
CA LYS A 37 3.82 -5.48 -4.04
C LYS A 37 2.92 -4.30 -4.44
N THR A 38 1.61 -4.49 -4.45
CA THR A 38 0.64 -3.44 -4.78
C THR A 38 0.72 -2.29 -3.79
N ASN A 39 0.82 -2.58 -2.48
CA ASN A 39 0.99 -1.56 -1.45
C ASN A 39 2.32 -0.80 -1.63
N ILE A 40 3.43 -1.51 -1.83
CA ILE A 40 4.76 -0.89 -2.04
C ILE A 40 4.77 0.05 -3.26
N GLN A 41 4.17 -0.36 -4.38
CA GLN A 41 4.10 0.50 -5.56
C GLN A 41 3.22 1.73 -5.34
N ARG A 42 2.09 1.58 -4.63
CA ARG A 42 1.24 2.72 -4.25
C ARG A 42 1.98 3.70 -3.33
N ASP A 43 2.73 3.21 -2.36
CA ASP A 43 3.54 4.05 -1.45
C ASP A 43 4.63 4.80 -2.21
N THR A 44 5.25 4.14 -3.19
CA THR A 44 6.25 4.74 -4.08
C THR A 44 5.63 5.88 -4.90
N PHE A 45 4.50 5.64 -5.57
CA PHE A 45 3.82 6.66 -6.36
C PHE A 45 3.32 7.82 -5.50
N SER A 46 2.76 7.53 -4.33
CA SER A 46 2.34 8.54 -3.34
C SER A 46 3.53 9.42 -2.93
N SER A 47 4.68 8.81 -2.64
CA SER A 47 5.90 9.53 -2.27
C SER A 47 6.41 10.42 -3.40
N ILE A 48 6.44 9.92 -4.64
CA ILE A 48 6.86 10.72 -5.80
C ILE A 48 5.92 11.92 -6.00
N VAL A 49 4.60 11.70 -5.94
CA VAL A 49 3.60 12.76 -6.13
C VAL A 49 3.60 13.78 -4.99
N GLY A 50 3.84 13.34 -3.75
CA GLY A 50 3.89 14.20 -2.57
C GLY A 50 5.14 15.08 -2.47
N HIS A 51 6.29 14.61 -2.99
CA HIS A 51 7.55 15.34 -2.91
C HIS A 51 7.86 16.06 -4.22
N ARG A 52 7.72 17.39 -4.23
CA ARG A 52 7.97 18.25 -5.39
C ARG A 52 9.31 17.98 -6.10
N PRO A 53 10.45 17.78 -5.40
CA PRO A 53 11.73 17.49 -6.07
C PRO A 53 11.70 16.17 -6.85
N LEU A 54 11.13 15.11 -6.26
CA LEU A 54 11.00 13.81 -6.92
C LEU A 54 10.07 13.88 -8.13
N LEU A 55 8.91 14.52 -7.98
CA LEU A 55 7.98 14.70 -9.09
C LEU A 55 8.62 15.49 -10.24
N THR A 56 9.40 16.52 -9.92
CA THR A 56 10.08 17.36 -10.93
C THR A 56 11.18 16.58 -11.63
N PHE A 57 11.94 15.75 -10.88
CA PHE A 57 12.95 14.87 -11.45
C PHE A 57 12.34 13.88 -12.46
N VAL A 58 11.23 13.23 -12.10
CA VAL A 58 10.53 12.32 -13.01
C VAL A 58 9.97 13.06 -14.22
N ALA A 59 9.35 14.23 -14.02
CA ALA A 59 8.80 15.03 -15.12
C ALA A 59 9.86 15.52 -16.10
N LEU A 60 11.04 15.89 -15.59
CA LEU A 60 12.19 16.25 -16.42
C LEU A 60 12.71 15.05 -17.21
N ALA A 61 12.83 13.88 -16.57
CA ALA A 61 13.29 12.65 -17.23
C ALA A 61 12.32 12.17 -18.32
N GLU A 62 11.01 12.30 -18.12
CA GLU A 62 9.97 11.95 -19.10
C GLU A 62 9.74 13.04 -20.16
N ASN A 63 10.33 14.23 -20.00
CA ASN A 63 10.10 15.41 -20.85
C ASN A 63 8.60 15.76 -21.00
N GLU A 64 7.85 15.69 -19.90
CA GLU A 64 6.41 15.91 -19.87
C GLU A 64 6.03 16.96 -18.80
N PRO A 65 4.91 17.69 -18.96
CA PRO A 65 4.47 18.63 -17.95
C PRO A 65 4.24 17.96 -16.59
N ILE A 66 4.68 18.60 -15.51
CA ILE A 66 4.55 18.11 -14.13
C ILE A 66 3.11 17.68 -13.80
N VAL A 67 2.10 18.42 -14.28
CA VAL A 67 0.68 18.11 -14.05
C VAL A 67 0.27 16.79 -14.71
N LYS A 68 0.79 16.53 -15.92
CA LYS A 68 0.50 15.30 -16.67
C LYS A 68 1.16 14.09 -16.01
N VAL A 69 2.43 14.21 -15.62
CA VAL A 69 3.15 13.15 -14.89
C VAL A 69 2.48 12.85 -13.55
N ARG A 70 2.10 13.88 -12.78
CA ARG A 70 1.34 13.71 -11.54
C ARG A 70 0.04 12.94 -11.76
N ALA A 71 -0.75 13.32 -12.77
CA ALA A 71 -2.00 12.63 -13.08
C ALA A 71 -1.76 11.18 -13.54
N ASN A 72 -0.70 10.93 -14.30
CA ASN A 72 -0.33 9.58 -14.74
C ASN A 72 0.08 8.68 -13.57
N LEU A 73 0.91 9.18 -12.65
CA LEU A 73 1.32 8.44 -11.46
C LEU A 73 0.12 8.08 -10.57
N ILE A 74 -0.81 9.02 -10.36
CA ILE A 74 -2.05 8.74 -9.61
C ILE A 74 -2.90 7.67 -10.31
N ARG A 75 -3.05 7.72 -11.63
CA ARG A 75 -3.80 6.70 -12.38
C ARG A 75 -3.16 5.31 -12.29
N LYS A 76 -1.82 5.23 -12.30
CA LYS A 76 -1.08 3.96 -12.13
C LYS A 76 -1.36 3.28 -10.78
N MET A 77 -1.81 4.03 -9.75
CA MET A 77 -2.11 3.46 -8.42
C MET A 77 -3.31 2.50 -8.39
N ILE A 78 -4.19 2.54 -9.40
CA ILE A 78 -5.38 1.67 -9.45
C ILE A 78 -4.95 0.20 -9.44
N GLN A 79 -4.06 -0.16 -10.37
CA GLN A 79 -3.60 -1.53 -10.56
C GLN A 79 -2.13 -1.57 -10.98
N PRO A 80 -1.22 -1.26 -10.04
CA PRO A 80 0.19 -1.07 -10.37
C PRO A 80 0.91 -2.40 -10.69
N CYS A 81 0.43 -3.51 -10.12
CA CYS A 81 0.99 -4.86 -10.32
C CYS A 81 0.15 -5.74 -11.26
N GLY A 82 -0.76 -5.16 -12.05
CA GLY A 82 -1.69 -5.93 -12.89
C GLY A 82 -2.79 -6.65 -12.08
N PRO A 83 -3.62 -7.48 -12.74
CA PRO A 83 -4.68 -8.27 -12.09
C PRO A 83 -4.16 -9.13 -10.95
N PRO A 84 -4.93 -9.26 -9.85
CA PRO A 84 -4.59 -10.21 -8.80
C PRO A 84 -4.55 -11.64 -9.37
N PRO A 85 -3.67 -12.51 -8.86
CA PRO A 85 -3.70 -13.92 -9.22
C PRO A 85 -5.07 -14.52 -8.86
N PRO A 86 -5.54 -15.55 -9.58
CA PRO A 86 -6.72 -16.28 -9.17
C PRO A 86 -6.53 -16.80 -7.75
N ARG A 87 -7.57 -16.68 -6.91
CA ARG A 87 -7.54 -17.26 -5.57
C ARG A 87 -7.56 -18.77 -5.74
N GLU A 88 -6.58 -19.46 -5.18
CA GLU A 88 -6.67 -20.90 -4.96
C GLU A 88 -7.78 -21.11 -3.92
N GLU A 89 -8.79 -21.92 -4.25
CA GLU A 89 -9.86 -22.32 -3.31
C GLU A 89 -9.31 -23.17 -2.17
#